data_AF-A0A3G2S3E2-F1
#
_entry.id   AF-A0A3G2S3E2-F1
#
_cell.length_a   1.000
_cell.length_b   1.000
_cell.length_c   1.000
_cell.angle_alpha   90.00
_cell.angle_beta   90.00
_cell.angle_gamma   90.00
#
_symmetry.space_group_name_H-M   'P 1'
#
loop_
_entity.id
_entity.type
_entity.pdbx_description
1 polymer ?
#
loop_
_entity_poly.entity_id
_entity_poly.type
_entity_poly.pdbx_seq_one_letter_code
_entity_poly.pdbx_strand_id
1 'polypeptide(L)'
;MDPVAPRSEGFEHHPYAPQTDFLDTTVTNQARPLTQAVITVRVIKNFEYRAMKALVLKDVDLTTLTTPQLIAQCKEAVRTQPGFKAYRNVVDQLDTIKLYTQAHGAKTTNLIINLDHPEWIFDSASDAPLASLGVQNETELSLFHRAAYDAFLAHPQTRWDDTA
;
A
#
# COMPACT_ATOMS: atom_id res chain seq x y z
N MET A 1 34.98 7.57 41.48
CA MET A 1 34.52 8.83 40.86
C MET A 1 34.26 8.51 39.41
N ASP A 2 33.01 8.19 39.08
CA ASP A 2 32.61 7.95 37.70
C ASP A 2 32.60 9.28 36.92
N PRO A 3 33.06 9.32 35.66
CA PRO A 3 33.00 10.54 34.88
C PRO A 3 31.54 10.81 34.52
N VAL A 4 31.00 11.92 35.01
CA VAL A 4 29.68 12.41 34.60
C VAL A 4 29.76 12.71 33.10
N ALA A 5 28.93 12.04 32.30
CA ALA A 5 28.78 12.40 30.90
C ALA A 5 28.24 13.84 30.84
N PRO A 6 28.89 14.79 30.13
CA PRO A 6 28.38 16.14 30.02
C PRO A 6 27.05 16.13 29.27
N ARG A 7 25.98 16.50 29.99
CA ARG A 7 24.64 16.65 29.44
C ARG A 7 24.49 18.05 28.85
N SER A 8 24.00 18.06 27.60
CA SER A 8 23.04 19.02 27.02
C SER A 8 23.41 20.46 26.61
N GLU A 9 24.67 20.83 26.35
CA GLU A 9 25.00 22.18 25.81
C GLU A 9 25.78 22.18 24.48
N GLY A 10 25.61 21.14 23.64
CA GLY A 10 26.47 20.97 22.46
C GLY A 10 25.82 20.92 21.08
N PHE A 11 24.47 20.91 20.99
CA PHE A 11 23.82 20.49 19.75
C PHE A 11 22.83 21.48 19.14
N GLU A 12 22.56 22.63 19.77
CA GLU A 12 21.58 23.60 19.23
C GLU A 12 22.00 24.22 17.88
N HIS A 13 23.31 24.28 17.60
CA HIS A 13 23.85 24.81 16.34
C HIS A 13 24.49 23.73 15.45
N HIS A 14 24.22 22.45 15.71
CA HIS A 14 24.76 21.38 14.89
C HIS A 14 24.08 21.38 13.51
N PRO A 15 24.81 21.17 12.39
CA PRO A 15 24.21 21.08 11.06
C PRO A 15 23.21 19.92 10.90
N TYR A 16 23.19 18.98 11.85
CA TYR A 16 22.20 17.90 11.94
C TYR A 16 21.30 18.02 13.18
N ALA A 17 21.26 19.18 13.83
CA ALA A 17 20.29 19.45 14.88
C ALA A 17 18.88 19.36 14.27
N PRO A 18 17.93 18.64 14.88
CA PRO A 18 16.57 18.61 14.39
C PRO A 18 16.01 20.02 14.44
N GLN A 19 15.74 20.60 13.27
CA GLN A 19 15.08 21.90 13.17
C GLN A 19 13.68 21.76 13.76
N THR A 20 13.39 22.47 14.84
CA THR A 20 12.09 22.45 15.52
C THR A 20 11.04 23.35 14.87
N ASP A 21 11.34 23.98 13.72
CA ASP A 21 10.44 24.89 12.99
C ASP A 21 9.30 24.18 12.22
N PHE A 22 8.99 22.93 12.55
CA PHE A 22 7.81 22.22 12.05
C PHE A 22 6.59 22.55 12.93
N LEU A 23 6.04 23.76 12.75
CA LEU A 23 4.84 24.20 13.48
C LEU A 23 3.53 23.52 13.03
N ASP A 24 3.61 22.55 12.12
CA ASP A 24 2.47 21.70 11.76
C ASP A 24 2.76 20.25 12.16
N THR A 25 2.03 19.77 13.16
CA THR A 25 2.10 18.41 13.70
C THR A 25 0.99 17.51 13.13
N THR A 26 0.25 17.97 12.11
CA THR A 26 -0.74 17.13 11.45
C THR A 26 -0.07 15.93 10.78
N VAL A 27 -0.64 14.74 11.02
CA VAL A 27 -0.15 13.51 10.39
C VAL A 27 -0.42 13.59 8.89
N THR A 28 0.53 13.17 8.03
CA THR A 28 0.43 13.33 6.56
C THR A 28 -0.84 12.71 5.96
N ASN A 29 -1.34 11.62 6.54
CA ASN A 29 -2.62 11.00 6.16
C ASN A 29 -3.84 11.90 6.38
N GLN A 30 -3.75 12.94 7.23
CA GLN A 30 -4.81 13.93 7.47
C GLN A 30 -4.59 15.24 6.69
N ALA A 31 -3.45 15.40 6.02
CA ALA A 31 -3.11 16.63 5.29
C ALA A 31 -3.98 16.88 4.05
N ARG A 32 -4.68 15.85 3.56
CA ARG A 32 -5.64 15.94 2.45
C ARG A 32 -7.03 15.44 2.87
N PRO A 33 -8.12 16.08 2.40
CA PRO A 33 -9.45 15.58 2.65
C PRO A 33 -9.67 14.23 1.95
N LEU A 34 -10.54 13.39 2.50
CA LEU A 34 -10.89 12.07 1.91
C LEU A 34 -11.49 12.16 0.51
N THR A 35 -12.02 13.33 0.14
CA THR A 35 -12.54 13.62 -1.21
C THR A 35 -11.46 13.89 -2.24
N GLN A 36 -10.20 14.07 -1.82
CA GLN A 36 -9.06 14.34 -2.70
C GLN A 36 -7.80 13.60 -2.21
N ALA A 37 -7.96 12.31 -1.96
CA ALA A 37 -6.90 11.44 -1.48
C ALA A 37 -5.93 11.04 -2.60
N VAL A 38 -4.71 10.69 -2.20
CA VAL A 38 -3.75 9.96 -3.03
C VAL A 38 -3.62 8.56 -2.45
N ILE A 39 -3.88 7.52 -3.24
CA ILE A 39 -3.73 6.12 -2.80
C ILE A 39 -2.77 5.38 -3.71
N THR A 40 -2.12 4.35 -3.17
CA THR A 40 -1.23 3.48 -3.94
C THR A 40 -1.81 2.08 -4.01
N VAL A 41 -2.08 1.60 -5.21
CA VAL A 41 -2.53 0.23 -5.46
C VAL A 41 -1.36 -0.59 -5.99
N ARG A 42 -0.91 -1.57 -5.21
CA ARG A 42 0.11 -2.54 -5.56
C ARG A 42 -0.53 -3.63 -6.42
N VAL A 43 -0.33 -3.57 -7.72
CA VAL A 43 -0.82 -4.59 -8.65
C VAL A 43 0.10 -5.79 -8.56
N ILE A 44 -0.37 -6.90 -7.99
CA ILE A 44 0.39 -8.12 -7.84
C ILE A 44 0.14 -9.01 -9.06
N LYS A 45 1.21 -9.32 -9.78
CA LYS A 45 1.18 -10.25 -10.91
C LYS A 45 1.38 -11.69 -10.47
N ASN A 46 2.27 -11.92 -9.51
CA ASN A 46 2.62 -13.26 -9.07
C ASN A 46 3.14 -13.25 -7.61
N PHE A 47 2.58 -14.11 -6.78
CA PHE A 47 2.97 -14.25 -5.37
C PHE A 47 4.31 -14.98 -5.19
N GLU A 48 4.54 -16.09 -5.92
CA GLU A 48 5.74 -16.93 -5.81
C GLU A 48 7.02 -16.17 -6.17
N TYR A 49 6.95 -15.33 -7.22
CA TYR A 49 8.07 -14.49 -7.69
C TYR A 49 8.06 -13.09 -7.07
N ARG A 50 7.12 -12.80 -6.17
CA ARG A 50 6.95 -11.47 -5.53
C ARG A 50 6.86 -10.32 -6.55
N ALA A 51 6.27 -10.57 -7.71
CA ALA A 51 6.19 -9.62 -8.81
C ALA A 51 5.00 -8.66 -8.60
N MET A 52 5.29 -7.40 -8.33
CA MET A 52 4.30 -6.33 -8.18
C MET A 52 4.72 -5.03 -8.86
N LYS A 53 3.74 -4.19 -9.22
CA LYS A 53 3.97 -2.81 -9.63
C LYS A 53 2.98 -1.86 -8.96
N ALA A 54 3.49 -0.79 -8.37
CA ALA A 54 2.67 0.25 -7.75
C ALA A 54 1.99 1.12 -8.82
N LEU A 55 0.69 1.32 -8.67
CA LEU A 55 -0.15 2.26 -9.41
C LEU A 55 -0.60 3.35 -8.43
N VAL A 56 -0.13 4.57 -8.62
CA VAL A 56 -0.53 5.72 -7.80
C VAL A 56 -1.75 6.38 -8.43
N LEU A 57 -2.85 6.43 -7.67
CA LEU A 57 -4.07 7.15 -8.05
C LEU A 57 -4.13 8.44 -7.25
N LYS A 58 -4.32 9.57 -7.95
CA LYS A 58 -4.37 10.90 -7.37
C LYS A 58 -5.77 11.46 -7.48
N ASP A 59 -6.09 12.41 -6.59
CA ASP A 59 -7.35 13.15 -6.58
C ASP A 59 -8.57 12.21 -6.54
N VAL A 60 -8.48 11.18 -5.69
CA VAL A 60 -9.51 10.15 -5.52
C VAL A 60 -10.48 10.57 -4.42
N ASP A 61 -11.78 10.49 -4.71
CA ASP A 61 -12.82 10.67 -3.70
C ASP A 61 -13.18 9.32 -3.04
N LEU A 62 -12.62 9.09 -1.85
CA LEU A 62 -12.82 7.86 -1.07
C LEU A 62 -14.22 7.77 -0.45
N THR A 63 -14.98 8.86 -0.42
CA THR A 63 -16.33 8.91 0.15
C THR A 63 -17.39 8.39 -0.80
N THR A 64 -17.05 8.28 -2.09
CA THR A 64 -17.95 7.80 -3.16
C THR A 64 -17.37 6.61 -3.93
N LEU A 65 -16.04 6.50 -4.05
CA LEU A 65 -15.41 5.38 -4.74
C LEU A 65 -15.68 4.07 -4.00
N THR A 66 -16.11 3.05 -4.74
CA THR A 66 -16.38 1.69 -4.24
C THR A 66 -15.31 0.69 -4.67
N THR A 67 -15.30 -0.50 -4.06
CA THR A 67 -14.35 -1.57 -4.40
C THR A 67 -14.44 -2.02 -5.88
N PRO A 68 -15.62 -2.33 -6.45
CA PRO A 68 -15.74 -2.69 -7.87
C PRO A 68 -15.22 -1.58 -8.81
N GLN A 69 -15.53 -0.32 -8.51
CA GLN A 69 -15.09 0.82 -9.30
C GLN A 69 -13.58 1.00 -9.25
N LEU A 70 -12.96 0.84 -8.08
CA LEU A 70 -11.51 0.87 -7.93
C LEU A 70 -10.85 -0.22 -8.77
N ILE A 71 -11.36 -1.47 -8.71
CA ILE A 71 -10.85 -2.59 -9.51
C ILE A 71 -10.93 -2.27 -11.01
N ALA A 72 -12.06 -1.73 -11.47
CA ALA A 72 -12.24 -1.34 -12.86
C ALA A 72 -11.25 -0.25 -13.30
N GLN A 73 -11.07 0.79 -12.49
CA GLN A 73 -10.11 1.87 -12.76
C GLN A 73 -8.67 1.34 -12.82
N CYS A 74 -8.28 0.46 -11.89
CA CYS A 74 -6.96 -0.15 -11.90
C CYS A 74 -6.74 -1.06 -13.13
N LYS A 75 -7.74 -1.88 -13.48
CA LYS A 75 -7.68 -2.72 -14.69
C LYS A 75 -7.48 -1.86 -15.94
N GLU A 76 -8.20 -0.76 -16.06
CA GLU A 76 -8.06 0.15 -17.19
C GLU A 76 -6.67 0.82 -17.23
N ALA A 77 -6.16 1.28 -16.09
CA ALA A 77 -4.81 1.81 -15.98
C ALA A 77 -3.74 0.79 -16.38
N VAL A 78 -3.88 -0.47 -15.97
CA VAL A 78 -2.96 -1.56 -16.35
C VAL A 78 -2.96 -1.81 -17.86
N ARG A 79 -4.12 -1.75 -18.51
CA ARG A 79 -4.25 -1.93 -19.97
C ARG A 79 -3.62 -0.78 -20.74
N THR A 80 -3.81 0.45 -20.29
CA THR A 80 -3.43 1.66 -21.02
C THR A 80 -1.99 2.10 -20.77
N GLN A 81 -1.53 2.07 -19.53
CA GLN A 81 -0.22 2.62 -19.18
C GLN A 81 0.92 1.75 -19.74
N PRO A 82 1.93 2.36 -20.40
CA PRO A 82 3.08 1.61 -20.96
C PRO A 82 3.86 0.83 -19.91
N GLY A 83 4.00 1.39 -18.69
CA GLY A 83 4.72 0.77 -17.58
C GLY A 83 4.12 -0.54 -17.08
N PHE A 84 2.88 -0.87 -17.46
CA PHE A 84 2.16 -2.08 -17.07
C PHE A 84 2.09 -3.13 -18.17
N LYS A 85 2.85 -2.99 -19.27
CA LYS A 85 2.88 -3.97 -20.38
C LYS A 85 3.03 -5.42 -19.90
N ALA A 86 3.91 -5.67 -18.94
CA ALA A 86 4.16 -7.00 -18.37
C ALA A 86 3.03 -7.56 -17.49
N TYR A 87 2.01 -6.76 -17.16
CA TYR A 87 0.89 -7.11 -16.28
C TYR A 87 -0.42 -7.34 -17.07
N ARG A 88 -0.46 -6.98 -18.35
CA ARG A 88 -1.68 -7.07 -19.18
C ARG A 88 -2.17 -8.49 -19.37
N ASN A 89 -1.29 -9.50 -19.29
CA ASN A 89 -1.67 -10.90 -19.43
C ASN A 89 -2.43 -11.46 -18.22
N VAL A 90 -2.37 -10.78 -17.07
CA VAL A 90 -3.08 -11.17 -15.84
C VAL A 90 -4.21 -10.23 -15.49
N VAL A 91 -4.38 -9.11 -16.22
CA VAL A 91 -5.26 -8.01 -15.84
C VAL A 91 -6.70 -8.47 -15.63
N ASP A 92 -7.23 -9.35 -16.47
CA ASP A 92 -8.62 -9.79 -16.40
C ASP A 92 -8.92 -10.65 -15.16
N GLN A 93 -7.90 -11.32 -14.62
CA GLN A 93 -7.97 -12.16 -13.42
C GLN A 93 -7.85 -11.35 -12.12
N LEU A 94 -7.50 -10.06 -12.19
CA LEU A 94 -7.40 -9.20 -11.00
C LEU A 94 -8.79 -8.84 -10.48
N ASP A 95 -9.16 -9.38 -9.32
CA ASP A 95 -10.54 -9.34 -8.81
C ASP A 95 -10.66 -8.99 -7.33
N THR A 96 -9.53 -8.93 -6.61
CA THR A 96 -9.54 -8.80 -5.15
C THR A 96 -8.66 -7.65 -4.69
N ILE A 97 -9.20 -6.82 -3.81
CA ILE A 97 -8.50 -5.76 -3.10
C ILE A 97 -8.26 -6.19 -1.66
N LYS A 98 -7.06 -5.91 -1.15
CA LYS A 98 -6.72 -6.06 0.27
C LYS A 98 -5.97 -4.84 0.78
N LEU A 99 -6.29 -4.39 2.00
CA LEU A 99 -5.49 -3.38 2.68
C LEU A 99 -4.07 -3.93 2.92
N TYR A 100 -3.02 -3.21 2.52
CA TYR A 100 -1.63 -3.68 2.67
C TYR A 100 -1.02 -3.23 3.99
N THR A 101 -1.16 -1.94 4.30
CA THR A 101 -0.71 -1.33 5.55
C THR A 101 -1.76 -0.35 6.04
N GLN A 102 -1.90 -0.28 7.36
CA GLN A 102 -2.60 0.81 8.03
C GLN A 102 -1.56 1.78 8.58
N ALA A 103 -1.88 3.08 8.57
CA ALA A 103 -1.04 4.08 9.21
C ALA A 103 -0.77 3.68 10.67
N HIS A 104 0.50 3.69 11.08
CA HIS A 104 0.98 3.31 12.42
C HIS A 104 0.90 1.81 12.79
N GLY A 105 0.55 0.93 11.84
CA GLY A 105 0.62 -0.53 12.02
C GLY A 105 2.05 -1.09 11.87
N ALA A 106 2.30 -2.26 12.45
CA ALA A 106 3.55 -2.98 12.24
C ALA A 106 3.69 -3.34 10.74
N LYS A 107 4.89 -3.14 10.18
CA LYS A 107 5.16 -3.51 8.79
C LYS A 107 5.13 -5.04 8.67
N THR A 108 4.40 -5.56 7.68
CA THR A 108 4.41 -6.99 7.36
C THR A 108 5.84 -7.44 6.99
N THR A 109 6.23 -8.63 7.44
CA THR A 109 7.49 -9.27 7.06
C THR A 109 7.45 -9.81 5.63
N ASN A 110 6.27 -10.01 5.06
CA ASN A 110 6.10 -10.51 3.70
C ASN A 110 6.02 -9.36 2.68
N LEU A 111 7.05 -9.27 1.83
CA LEU A 111 7.23 -8.18 0.88
C LEU A 111 6.16 -8.11 -0.22
N ILE A 112 5.47 -9.22 -0.52
CA ILE A 112 4.48 -9.22 -1.60
C ILE A 112 3.07 -8.88 -1.12
N ILE A 113 2.63 -9.46 -0.01
CA ILE A 113 1.31 -9.23 0.60
C ILE A 113 1.36 -9.57 2.09
N ASN A 114 0.56 -8.90 2.92
CA ASN A 114 0.35 -9.32 4.31
C ASN A 114 -0.48 -10.63 4.37
N LEU A 115 -0.18 -11.50 5.33
CA LEU A 115 -0.84 -12.82 5.48
C LEU A 115 -1.53 -12.98 6.84
N ASP A 116 -1.19 -12.12 7.78
CA ASP A 116 -1.65 -12.05 9.17
C ASP A 116 -3.04 -11.41 9.33
N HIS A 117 -3.52 -10.70 8.32
CA HIS A 117 -4.81 -10.00 8.32
C HIS A 117 -5.73 -10.47 7.18
N PRO A 118 -6.33 -11.68 7.23
CA PRO A 118 -7.28 -12.13 6.20
C PRO A 118 -8.56 -11.26 6.14
N GLU A 119 -8.95 -10.63 7.24
CA GLU A 119 -10.11 -9.73 7.36
C GLU A 119 -9.96 -8.42 6.60
N TRP A 120 -8.75 -8.09 6.15
CA TRP A 120 -8.47 -6.89 5.35
C TRP A 120 -8.78 -7.05 3.86
N ILE A 121 -9.27 -8.22 3.45
CA ILE A 121 -9.79 -8.43 2.09
C ILE A 121 -11.15 -7.76 1.97
N PHE A 122 -11.29 -6.87 1.00
CA PHE A 122 -12.55 -6.19 0.74
C PHE A 122 -13.47 -7.11 -0.06
N ASP A 123 -14.77 -7.02 0.20
CA ASP A 123 -15.78 -7.62 -0.66
C ASP A 123 -15.77 -6.91 -2.02
N SER A 124 -15.44 -7.67 -3.07
CA SER A 124 -15.28 -7.16 -4.43
C SER A 124 -16.58 -6.72 -5.09
N ALA A 125 -17.73 -7.10 -4.52
CA ALA A 125 -19.06 -6.68 -4.96
C ALA A 125 -19.67 -5.56 -4.09
N SER A 126 -18.97 -5.10 -3.06
CA SER A 126 -19.51 -4.12 -2.11
C SER A 126 -19.59 -2.72 -2.71
N ASP A 127 -20.78 -2.11 -2.58
CA ASP A 127 -21.02 -0.69 -2.87
C ASP A 127 -20.64 0.24 -1.71
N ALA A 128 -20.03 -0.30 -0.65
CA ALA A 128 -19.56 0.52 0.47
C ALA A 128 -18.44 1.47 -0.02
N PRO A 129 -18.47 2.76 0.37
CA PRO A 129 -17.37 3.67 0.07
C PRO A 129 -16.06 3.19 0.68
N LEU A 130 -14.93 3.37 -0.02
CA LEU A 130 -13.61 2.98 0.46
C LEU A 130 -13.25 3.62 1.81
N ALA A 131 -13.69 4.85 2.07
CA ALA A 131 -13.51 5.51 3.37
C ALA A 131 -14.13 4.71 4.53
N SER A 132 -15.26 4.04 4.31
CA SER A 132 -15.92 3.21 5.34
C SER A 132 -15.19 1.88 5.59
N LEU A 133 -14.36 1.45 4.64
CA LEU A 133 -13.51 0.25 4.73
C LEU A 133 -12.13 0.56 5.34
N GLY A 134 -11.94 1.76 5.89
CA GLY A 134 -10.71 2.19 6.53
C GLY A 134 -9.63 2.72 5.58
N VAL A 135 -9.96 2.95 4.31
CA VAL A 135 -9.05 3.60 3.35
C VAL A 135 -8.97 5.10 3.63
N GLN A 136 -7.76 5.62 3.72
CA GLN A 136 -7.45 7.03 3.98
C GLN A 136 -6.48 7.57 2.91
N ASN A 137 -6.18 8.87 2.97
CA ASN A 137 -5.07 9.42 2.18
C ASN A 137 -3.78 8.64 2.47
N GLU A 138 -2.97 8.45 1.42
CA GLU A 138 -1.70 7.71 1.41
C GLU A 138 -1.81 6.22 1.74
N THR A 139 -3.02 5.65 1.80
CA THR A 139 -3.21 4.21 2.02
C THR A 139 -2.61 3.37 0.89
N GLU A 140 -1.93 2.29 1.25
CA GLU A 140 -1.48 1.25 0.33
C GLU A 140 -2.48 0.08 0.29
N LEU A 141 -2.93 -0.25 -0.90
CA LEU A 141 -3.81 -1.39 -1.20
C LEU A 141 -3.07 -2.40 -2.09
N SER A 142 -3.49 -3.66 -2.08
CA SER A 142 -3.02 -4.70 -3.00
C SER A 142 -4.16 -5.16 -3.90
N LEU A 143 -3.93 -5.19 -5.22
CA LEU A 143 -4.84 -5.76 -6.21
C LEU A 143 -4.25 -7.05 -6.76
N PHE A 144 -5.00 -8.15 -6.67
CA PHE A 144 -4.54 -9.49 -7.06
C PHE A 144 -5.69 -10.38 -7.52
N HIS A 145 -5.33 -11.57 -8.03
CA HIS A 145 -6.26 -12.64 -8.38
C HIS A 145 -6.51 -13.53 -7.16
N ARG A 146 -7.78 -13.67 -6.73
CA ARG A 146 -8.13 -14.41 -5.51
C ARG A 146 -7.61 -15.85 -5.49
N ALA A 147 -7.86 -16.60 -6.57
CA ALA A 147 -7.49 -18.01 -6.59
C ALA A 147 -5.97 -18.22 -6.53
N ALA A 148 -5.17 -17.31 -7.10
CA ALA A 148 -3.72 -17.36 -6.98
C ALA A 148 -3.24 -17.08 -5.55
N TYR A 149 -3.92 -16.19 -4.82
CA TYR A 149 -3.65 -15.94 -3.41
C TYR A 149 -3.97 -17.16 -2.53
N ASP A 150 -5.14 -17.77 -2.73
CA ASP A 150 -5.56 -18.95 -1.96
C ASP A 150 -4.62 -20.15 -2.24
N ALA A 151 -4.18 -20.33 -3.49
CA ALA A 151 -3.18 -21.34 -3.84
C ALA A 151 -1.82 -21.09 -3.17
N PHE A 152 -1.38 -19.83 -3.12
CA PHE A 152 -0.16 -19.44 -2.44
C PHE A 152 -0.24 -19.64 -0.91
N LEU A 153 -1.40 -19.44 -0.29
CA LEU A 153 -1.61 -19.74 1.13
C LEU A 153 -1.50 -21.25 1.43
N ALA A 154 -2.03 -22.11 0.55
CA ALA A 154 -1.95 -23.55 0.71
C ALA A 154 -0.51 -24.07 0.58
N HIS A 155 0.28 -23.46 -0.31
CA HIS A 155 1.68 -23.83 -0.57
C HIS A 155 2.57 -22.59 -0.72
N PRO A 156 2.99 -21.95 0.39
CA PRO A 156 3.79 -20.74 0.36
C PRO A 156 5.24 -21.07 -0.03
N GLN A 157 5.47 -21.33 -1.30
CA GLN A 157 6.82 -21.42 -1.87
C GLN A 157 7.15 -20.09 -2.53
N THR A 158 8.29 -19.53 -2.15
CA THR A 158 8.85 -18.38 -2.87
C THR A 158 10.00 -18.85 -3.73
N ARG A 159 9.89 -18.58 -5.03
CA ARG A 159 10.94 -18.85 -6.00
C ARG A 159 11.76 -17.58 -6.15
N TRP A 160 13.05 -17.69 -5.88
CA TRP A 160 14.02 -16.67 -6.23
C TRP A 160 14.28 -16.78 -7.74
N ASP A 161 14.58 -15.66 -8.40
CA ASP A 161 15.02 -15.66 -9.80
C ASP A 161 16.31 -16.50 -9.89
N ASP A 162 16.18 -17.76 -10.29
CA ASP A 162 17.28 -18.58 -10.81
C ASP A 162 17.60 -18.04 -12.21
N THR A 163 18.28 -16.89 -12.27
CA THR A 163 18.94 -16.47 -13.51
C THR A 163 20.36 -17.02 -13.47
N ALA A 164 20.54 -18.21 -14.04
CA ALA A 164 21.81 -18.69 -14.55
C ALA A 164 22.03 -18.19 -15.98
#